data_AF-A0A369T192-F1
#
_entry.id   AF-A0A369T192-F1
#
_cell.length_a   1.000
_cell.length_b   1.000
_cell.length_c   1.000
_cell.angle_alpha   90.00
_cell.angle_beta   90.00
_cell.angle_gamma   90.00
#
_symmetry.space_group_name_H-M   'P 1'
#
loop_
_entity.id
_entity.type
_entity.pdbx_description
1 polymer ?
#
loop_
_entity_poly.entity_id
_entity_poly.type
_entity_poly.pdbx_seq_one_letter_code
_entity_poly.pdbx_strand_id
1 'polypeptide(L)'
;MKGQGLPFSTIVLAIISVLILVLIVFFVTGGFSRIFPATTQYIVSDIQTARTKCQQLLADAQLKLSASTNPNNDFKQTEYCKVQFNISNEELKCFSPKIGVYANFRVTTLFGEVYRCYTIPSLKTTEGCTCDKEETTEQPTQQGPTQSGGSPTSSGSNTQPDRSFPANLPT
;
A
#
# COMPACT_ATOMS: atom_id res chain seq x y z
N MET A 1 6.15 -59.61 -30.01
CA MET A 1 6.31 -59.20 -28.60
C MET A 1 5.04 -59.58 -27.84
N LYS A 2 5.09 -59.89 -26.52
CA LYS A 2 3.90 -60.21 -25.71
C LYS A 2 3.46 -58.99 -24.93
N GLY A 3 2.51 -58.23 -25.49
CA GLY A 3 1.88 -57.09 -24.81
C GLY A 3 0.90 -57.59 -23.75
N GLN A 4 1.40 -57.90 -22.55
CA GLN A 4 0.57 -58.30 -21.42
C GLN A 4 -0.10 -57.05 -20.84
N GLY A 5 -1.30 -56.72 -21.34
CA GLY A 5 -2.07 -55.56 -20.90
C GLY A 5 -2.29 -55.61 -19.38
N LEU A 6 -1.99 -54.50 -18.70
CA LEU A 6 -2.17 -54.43 -17.24
C LEU A 6 -3.66 -54.62 -16.92
N PRO A 7 -4.02 -55.42 -15.90
CA PRO A 7 -5.41 -55.63 -15.53
C PRO A 7 -6.04 -54.29 -15.14
N PHE A 8 -7.30 -54.09 -15.53
CA PHE A 8 -8.00 -52.79 -15.43
C PHE A 8 -7.92 -52.18 -14.02
N SER A 9 -7.99 -53.00 -12.98
CA SER A 9 -7.84 -52.61 -11.57
C SER A 9 -6.52 -51.90 -11.25
N THR A 10 -5.40 -52.30 -11.90
CA THR A 10 -4.09 -51.65 -11.74
C THR A 10 -4.05 -50.27 -12.40
N ILE A 11 -4.72 -50.11 -13.54
CA ILE A 11 -4.85 -48.81 -14.22
C ILE A 11 -5.68 -47.85 -13.35
N VAL A 12 -6.79 -48.34 -12.78
CA VAL A 12 -7.61 -47.57 -11.82
C VAL A 12 -6.81 -47.17 -10.58
N LEU A 13 -6.04 -48.08 -9.97
CA LEU A 13 -5.17 -47.74 -8.83
C LEU A 13 -4.12 -46.67 -9.17
N ALA A 14 -3.50 -46.77 -10.36
CA ALA A 14 -2.49 -45.81 -10.80
C ALA A 14 -3.08 -44.40 -11.04
N ILE A 15 -4.32 -44.30 -11.54
CA ILE A 15 -5.02 -43.02 -11.69
C ILE A 15 -5.31 -42.43 -10.30
N ILE A 16 -5.80 -43.24 -9.35
CA ILE A 16 -6.11 -42.80 -7.99
C ILE A 16 -4.85 -42.31 -7.26
N SER A 17 -3.72 -43.01 -7.36
CA SER A 17 -2.48 -42.59 -6.71
C SER A 17 -1.91 -41.29 -7.29
N VAL A 18 -1.99 -41.09 -8.61
CA VAL A 18 -1.61 -39.84 -9.27
C VAL A 18 -2.51 -38.68 -8.82
N LEU A 19 -3.83 -38.87 -8.72
CA LEU A 19 -4.75 -37.84 -8.22
C LEU A 19 -4.45 -37.43 -6.78
N ILE A 20 -4.18 -38.40 -5.90
CA ILE A 20 -3.77 -38.13 -4.51
C ILE A 20 -2.45 -37.37 -4.46
N LEU A 21 -1.46 -37.74 -5.29
CA LEU A 21 -0.16 -37.06 -5.37
C LEU A 21 -0.32 -35.60 -5.83
N VAL A 22 -1.15 -35.35 -6.85
CA VAL A 22 -1.47 -33.98 -7.32
C VAL A 22 -2.13 -33.16 -6.21
N LEU A 23 -3.07 -33.71 -5.45
CA LEU A 23 -3.69 -33.02 -4.31
C LEU A 23 -2.67 -32.70 -3.21
N ILE A 24 -1.77 -33.62 -2.87
CA ILE A 24 -0.71 -33.40 -1.89
C ILE A 24 0.23 -32.27 -2.35
N VAL A 25 0.69 -32.30 -3.60
CA VAL A 25 1.54 -31.24 -4.16
C VAL A 25 0.83 -29.88 -4.16
N PHE A 26 -0.46 -29.85 -4.51
CA PHE A 26 -1.25 -28.62 -4.48
C PHE A 26 -1.40 -28.05 -3.05
N PHE A 27 -1.54 -28.92 -2.04
CA PHE A 27 -1.60 -28.53 -0.63
C PHE A 27 -0.24 -28.02 -0.11
N VAL A 28 0.84 -28.77 -0.35
CA VAL A 28 2.21 -28.43 0.09
C VAL A 28 2.73 -27.16 -0.57
N THR A 29 2.35 -26.91 -1.83
CA THR A 29 2.71 -25.69 -2.58
C THR A 29 1.80 -24.49 -2.24
N GLY A 30 0.86 -24.64 -1.29
CA GLY A 30 -0.03 -23.57 -0.83
C GLY A 30 -1.03 -23.08 -1.89
N GLY A 31 -1.45 -23.95 -2.82
CA GLY A 31 -2.31 -23.58 -3.96
C GLY A 31 -3.65 -22.96 -3.54
N PHE A 32 -4.23 -23.41 -2.43
CA PHE A 32 -5.46 -22.85 -1.87
C PHE A 32 -5.34 -21.36 -1.47
N SER A 33 -4.15 -20.93 -1.02
CA SER A 33 -3.89 -19.53 -0.60
C SER A 33 -3.84 -18.54 -1.76
N ARG A 34 -3.95 -19.00 -3.02
CA ARG A 34 -3.98 -18.14 -4.23
C ARG A 34 -5.35 -18.06 -4.90
N ILE A 35 -6.27 -18.98 -4.62
CA ILE A 35 -7.60 -19.05 -5.26
C ILE A 35 -8.72 -18.38 -4.44
N PHE A 36 -8.49 -18.15 -3.14
CA PHE A 36 -9.31 -17.25 -2.33
C PHE A 36 -8.46 -16.05 -1.91
N PRO A 37 -8.74 -14.83 -2.41
CA PRO A 37 -8.14 -13.63 -1.85
C PRO A 37 -8.71 -13.42 -0.45
N ALA A 38 -8.01 -13.89 0.57
CA ALA A 38 -8.41 -13.73 1.96
C ALA A 38 -8.42 -12.23 2.32
N THR A 39 -9.59 -11.61 2.26
CA THR A 39 -9.83 -10.28 2.84
C THR A 39 -9.73 -10.40 4.35
N THR A 40 -8.56 -10.06 4.90
CA THR A 40 -8.29 -10.06 6.35
C THR A 40 -9.31 -9.18 7.07
N GLN A 41 -10.36 -9.79 7.62
CA GLN A 41 -11.38 -9.13 8.43
C GLN A 41 -10.91 -9.06 9.89
N TYR A 42 -10.69 -7.86 10.41
CA TYR A 42 -10.51 -7.63 11.84
C TYR A 42 -11.81 -7.12 12.46
N ILE A 43 -12.41 -7.91 13.35
CA ILE A 43 -13.46 -7.41 14.24
C ILE A 43 -12.78 -6.56 15.31
N VAL A 44 -13.13 -5.26 15.40
CA VAL A 44 -12.61 -4.35 16.43
C VAL A 44 -13.73 -3.46 16.95
N SER A 45 -13.79 -3.29 18.27
CA SER A 45 -14.79 -2.44 18.93
C SER A 45 -14.48 -0.94 18.83
N ASP A 46 -13.25 -0.56 18.45
CA ASP A 46 -12.76 0.81 18.55
C ASP A 46 -12.01 1.28 17.29
N ILE A 47 -12.36 2.48 16.83
CA ILE A 47 -11.83 3.11 15.60
C ILE A 47 -10.35 3.51 15.74
N GLN A 48 -9.86 3.85 16.94
CA GLN A 48 -8.45 4.16 17.15
C GLN A 48 -7.59 2.89 17.02
N THR A 49 -8.08 1.74 17.46
CA THR A 49 -7.39 0.46 17.26
C THR A 49 -7.33 0.07 15.77
N ALA A 50 -8.41 0.33 15.02
CA ALA A 50 -8.41 0.20 13.56
C ALA A 50 -7.37 1.15 12.91
N ARG A 51 -7.38 2.43 13.31
CA ARG A 51 -6.46 3.48 12.83
C ARG A 51 -4.99 3.13 13.07
N THR A 52 -4.61 2.73 14.28
CA THR A 52 -3.22 2.37 14.61
C THR A 52 -2.75 1.16 13.78
N LYS A 53 -3.60 0.14 13.62
CA LYS A 53 -3.30 -0.98 12.70
C LYS A 53 -3.13 -0.51 11.26
N CYS A 54 -4.04 0.34 10.76
CA CYS A 54 -3.95 0.90 9.42
C CYS A 54 -2.67 1.71 9.18
N GLN A 55 -2.20 2.46 10.17
CA GLN A 55 -0.91 3.19 10.09
C GLN A 55 0.29 2.23 10.02
N GLN A 56 0.28 1.15 10.81
CA GLN A 56 1.32 0.11 10.75
C GLN A 56 1.32 -0.62 9.39
N LEU A 57 0.14 -1.00 8.89
CA LEU A 57 0.00 -1.65 7.58
C LEU A 57 0.40 -0.72 6.42
N LEU A 58 0.20 0.60 6.56
CA LEU A 58 0.64 1.60 5.57
C LEU A 58 2.17 1.73 5.53
N ALA A 59 2.85 1.67 6.68
CA ALA A 59 4.30 1.69 6.74
C ALA A 59 4.93 0.40 6.17
N ASP A 60 4.36 -0.77 6.49
CA ASP A 60 4.74 -2.06 5.89
C ASP A 60 4.50 -2.08 4.36
N ALA A 61 3.38 -1.53 3.89
CA ALA A 61 3.10 -1.34 2.47
C ALA A 61 4.20 -0.50 1.79
N GLN A 62 4.54 0.66 2.36
CA GLN A 62 5.60 1.53 1.82
C GLN A 62 6.96 0.81 1.74
N LEU A 63 7.32 0.03 2.77
CA LEU A 63 8.58 -0.74 2.79
C LEU A 63 8.61 -1.85 1.72
N LYS A 64 7.49 -2.54 1.50
CA LYS A 64 7.37 -3.55 0.43
C LYS A 64 7.44 -2.93 -0.96
N LEU A 65 6.87 -1.74 -1.13
CA LEU A 65 6.83 -1.05 -2.42
C LEU A 65 8.21 -0.56 -2.89
N SER A 66 9.13 -0.19 -2.00
CA SER A 66 10.49 0.23 -2.42
C SER A 66 11.31 -0.87 -3.10
N ALA A 67 10.95 -2.13 -2.90
CA ALA A 67 11.55 -3.28 -3.58
C ALA A 67 10.73 -3.79 -4.79
N SER A 68 9.63 -3.11 -5.15
CA SER A 68 8.70 -3.55 -6.19
C SER A 68 9.14 -3.12 -7.60
N THR A 69 8.92 -4.02 -8.57
CA THR A 69 9.01 -3.75 -10.02
C THR A 69 7.68 -3.25 -10.60
N ASN A 70 6.56 -3.38 -9.88
CA ASN A 70 5.25 -2.87 -10.29
C ASN A 70 4.45 -2.38 -9.07
N PRO A 71 4.77 -1.18 -8.55
CA PRO A 71 4.18 -0.70 -7.31
C PRO A 71 2.67 -0.46 -7.40
N ASN A 72 2.07 -0.24 -8.59
CA ASN A 72 0.62 -0.13 -8.73
C ASN A 72 -0.09 -1.45 -8.36
N ASN A 73 0.32 -2.55 -9.01
CA ASN A 73 -0.23 -3.87 -8.73
C ASN A 73 0.08 -4.28 -7.28
N ASP A 74 1.33 -4.14 -6.85
CA ASP A 74 1.75 -4.61 -5.54
C ASP A 74 1.08 -3.81 -4.41
N PHE A 75 0.81 -2.51 -4.59
CA PHE A 75 0.06 -1.72 -3.60
C PHE A 75 -1.38 -2.20 -3.46
N LYS A 76 -2.07 -2.50 -4.57
CA LYS A 76 -3.39 -3.17 -4.54
C LYS A 76 -3.33 -4.55 -3.86
N GLN A 77 -2.17 -5.21 -3.86
CA GLN A 77 -1.96 -6.49 -3.15
C GLN A 77 -1.55 -6.37 -1.68
N THR A 78 -1.30 -5.16 -1.14
CA THR A 78 -0.92 -4.98 0.28
C THR A 78 -2.07 -5.26 1.26
N GLU A 79 -1.72 -5.70 2.47
CA GLU A 79 -2.69 -5.87 3.56
C GLU A 79 -3.45 -4.56 3.86
N TYR A 80 -2.79 -3.40 3.81
CA TYR A 80 -3.43 -2.09 3.95
C TYR A 80 -4.60 -1.87 2.97
N CYS A 81 -4.51 -2.39 1.75
CA CYS A 81 -5.57 -2.27 0.75
C CYS A 81 -6.64 -3.36 0.85
N LYS A 82 -6.26 -4.56 1.30
CA LYS A 82 -7.13 -5.75 1.44
C LYS A 82 -7.95 -5.81 2.72
N VAL A 83 -7.38 -5.31 3.82
CA VAL A 83 -7.95 -5.39 5.16
C VAL A 83 -9.32 -4.72 5.24
N GLN A 84 -10.24 -5.35 5.96
CA GLN A 84 -11.54 -4.78 6.32
C GLN A 84 -11.70 -4.84 7.84
N PHE A 85 -12.22 -3.78 8.44
CA PHE A 85 -12.52 -3.71 9.86
C PHE A 85 -14.04 -3.77 10.02
N ASN A 86 -14.54 -4.76 10.76
CA ASN A 86 -15.94 -4.76 11.18
C ASN A 86 -16.04 -3.99 12.49
N ILE A 87 -16.69 -2.83 12.43
CA ILE A 87 -16.92 -1.92 13.57
C ILE A 87 -18.42 -1.61 13.58
N SER A 88 -19.10 -1.90 14.69
CA SER A 88 -20.55 -1.65 14.85
C SER A 88 -21.45 -2.28 13.77
N ASN A 89 -21.04 -3.43 13.20
CA ASN A 89 -21.65 -4.12 12.05
C ASN A 89 -21.48 -3.42 10.68
N GLU A 90 -20.59 -2.43 10.59
CA GLU A 90 -20.17 -1.83 9.31
C GLU A 90 -18.79 -2.35 8.91
N GLU A 91 -18.62 -2.78 7.66
CA GLU A 91 -17.31 -3.08 7.09
C GLU A 91 -16.63 -1.80 6.57
N LEU A 92 -15.45 -1.50 7.11
CA LEU A 92 -14.71 -0.27 6.86
C LEU A 92 -13.26 -0.59 6.46
N LYS A 93 -12.77 0.02 5.39
CA LYS A 93 -11.35 -0.06 4.99
C LYS A 93 -10.54 1.06 5.64
N CYS A 94 -9.21 0.93 5.67
CA CYS A 94 -8.32 1.94 6.25
C CYS A 94 -8.53 3.35 5.68
N PHE A 95 -8.78 3.44 4.37
CA PHE A 95 -9.08 4.68 3.64
C PHE A 95 -10.59 5.02 3.62
N SER A 96 -11.44 4.32 4.35
CA SER A 96 -12.84 4.74 4.55
C SER A 96 -12.89 5.93 5.54
N PRO A 97 -13.76 6.93 5.32
CA PRO A 97 -13.70 8.21 6.05
C PRO A 97 -13.95 8.11 7.56
N LYS A 98 -14.53 7.00 8.06
CA LYS A 98 -14.66 6.72 9.50
C LYS A 98 -13.32 6.40 10.18
N ILE A 99 -12.38 5.77 9.48
CA ILE A 99 -11.03 5.47 10.01
C ILE A 99 -10.06 6.60 9.63
N GLY A 100 -10.11 7.07 8.39
CA GLY A 100 -9.40 8.26 7.92
C GLY A 100 -7.88 8.10 7.79
N VAL A 101 -7.36 6.89 7.57
CA VAL A 101 -5.94 6.65 7.30
C VAL A 101 -5.73 6.54 5.79
N TYR A 102 -5.40 7.68 5.17
CA TYR A 102 -5.15 7.78 3.74
C TYR A 102 -3.66 7.63 3.40
N ALA A 103 -3.36 6.91 2.32
CA ALA A 103 -2.04 6.92 1.73
C ALA A 103 -1.83 8.19 0.89
N ASN A 104 -0.66 8.80 1.04
CA ASN A 104 -0.08 9.73 0.06
C ASN A 104 1.45 9.75 0.27
N PHE A 105 2.18 8.96 -0.52
CA PHE A 105 3.63 8.85 -0.43
C PHE A 105 4.27 8.59 -1.79
N ARG A 106 5.56 8.92 -1.93
CA ARG A 106 6.35 8.56 -3.12
C ARG A 106 7.21 7.34 -2.83
N VAL A 107 7.45 6.55 -3.86
CA VAL A 107 8.32 5.37 -3.86
C VAL A 107 9.26 5.47 -5.04
N THR A 108 10.56 5.33 -4.81
CA THR A 108 11.53 5.11 -5.89
C THR A 108 11.78 3.62 -6.00
N THR A 109 11.62 3.05 -7.20
CA THR A 109 11.91 1.62 -7.45
C THR A 109 13.42 1.38 -7.54
N LEU A 110 13.83 0.11 -7.53
CA LEU A 110 15.22 -0.31 -7.77
C LEU A 110 15.78 0.14 -9.14
N PHE A 111 14.91 0.55 -10.07
CA PHE A 111 15.27 1.05 -11.40
C PHE A 111 15.34 2.59 -11.47
N GLY A 112 15.17 3.28 -10.35
CA GLY A 112 15.20 4.74 -10.25
C GLY A 112 13.88 5.43 -10.66
N GLU A 113 12.85 4.68 -11.03
CA GLU A 113 11.54 5.24 -11.37
C GLU A 113 10.80 5.70 -10.11
N VAL A 114 10.26 6.91 -10.14
CA VAL A 114 9.43 7.45 -9.06
C VAL A 114 7.97 7.14 -9.33
N TYR A 115 7.26 6.63 -8.33
CA TYR A 115 5.83 6.41 -8.32
C TYR A 115 5.19 7.15 -7.16
N ARG A 116 3.98 7.69 -7.37
CA ARG A 116 3.15 8.34 -6.35
C ARG A 116 2.02 7.40 -5.95
N CYS A 117 2.10 6.84 -4.75
CA CYS A 117 1.08 5.97 -4.18
C CYS A 117 0.09 6.76 -3.32
N TYR A 118 -1.20 6.60 -3.59
CA TYR A 118 -2.27 7.30 -2.88
C TYR A 118 -3.55 6.48 -2.76
N THR A 119 -4.43 6.87 -1.82
CA THR A 119 -5.78 6.30 -1.71
C THR A 119 -6.88 7.30 -1.97
N ILE A 120 -7.90 6.87 -2.73
CA ILE A 120 -9.15 7.56 -2.93
C ILE A 120 -10.12 7.18 -1.79
N PRO A 121 -10.72 8.14 -1.05
CA PRO A 121 -11.71 7.84 -0.02
C PRO A 121 -12.98 7.27 -0.65
N SER A 122 -13.33 6.03 -0.30
CA SER A 122 -14.52 5.33 -0.78
C SER A 122 -15.17 4.50 0.33
N LEU A 123 -16.50 4.41 0.28
CA LEU A 123 -17.30 3.56 1.17
C LEU A 123 -17.78 2.27 0.49
N LYS A 124 -17.52 2.09 -0.82
CA LYS A 124 -18.12 0.98 -1.61
C LYS A 124 -17.21 0.30 -2.62
N THR A 125 -16.08 0.89 -3.01
CA THR A 125 -15.15 0.27 -3.97
C THR A 125 -13.99 -0.40 -3.24
N THR A 126 -13.67 -1.63 -3.66
CA THR A 126 -12.42 -2.30 -3.28
C THR A 126 -11.21 -1.58 -3.84
N GLU A 127 -11.36 -0.95 -5.02
CA GLU A 127 -10.41 -0.05 -5.64
C GLU A 127 -10.40 1.31 -4.92
N GLY A 128 -9.59 1.39 -3.87
CA GLY A 128 -9.18 2.66 -3.26
C GLY A 128 -7.71 3.00 -3.50
N CYS A 129 -6.84 2.03 -3.77
CA CYS A 129 -5.39 2.18 -3.77
C CYS A 129 -4.81 2.22 -5.19
N THR A 130 -4.01 3.25 -5.50
CA THR A 130 -3.36 3.46 -6.79
C THR A 130 -1.90 3.89 -6.57
N CYS A 131 -0.98 3.47 -7.44
CA CYS A 131 0.34 4.10 -7.58
C CYS A 131 0.60 4.45 -9.04
N ASP A 132 0.62 5.73 -9.38
CA ASP A 132 0.92 6.15 -10.75
C ASP A 132 2.39 6.51 -10.88
N LYS A 133 2.98 6.25 -12.05
CA LYS A 133 4.35 6.65 -12.34
C LYS A 133 4.40 8.18 -12.38
N GLU A 134 5.26 8.78 -11.59
CA GLU A 134 5.50 10.21 -11.66
C GLU A 134 6.46 10.44 -12.83
N GLU A 135 5.89 10.69 -14.02
CA GLU A 135 6.69 10.98 -15.21
C GLU A 135 7.55 12.22 -14.97
N THR A 136 8.87 12.05 -15.12
CA THR A 136 9.83 13.16 -15.07
C THR A 136 9.63 14.05 -16.28
N THR A 137 8.62 14.91 -16.21
CA THR A 137 8.53 16.08 -17.09
C THR A 137 9.76 16.92 -16.81
N GLU A 138 10.70 16.97 -17.76
CA GLU A 138 11.71 18.02 -17.77
C GLU A 138 10.97 19.35 -17.81
N GLN A 139 10.93 20.06 -16.67
CA GLN A 139 10.49 21.44 -16.65
C GLN A 139 11.63 22.27 -17.24
N PRO A 140 11.49 22.82 -18.47
CA PRO A 140 12.59 23.51 -19.12
C PRO A 140 12.94 24.79 -18.34
N THR A 141 14.23 24.97 -18.06
CA THR A 141 14.76 26.16 -17.38
C THR A 141 14.53 27.41 -18.23
N GLN A 142 13.41 28.11 -18.04
CA GLN A 142 13.21 29.43 -18.64
C GLN A 142 13.98 30.51 -17.85
N GLN A 143 15.12 30.93 -18.41
CA GLN A 143 15.89 32.07 -17.93
C GLN A 143 15.35 33.38 -18.53
N GLY A 144 14.83 34.26 -17.68
CA GLY A 144 14.63 35.69 -18.00
C GLY A 144 13.46 36.02 -18.96
N PRO A 145 13.32 37.30 -19.38
CA PRO A 145 14.28 38.41 -19.24
C PRO A 145 13.91 39.46 -18.16
N THR A 146 14.90 40.31 -17.85
CA THR A 146 14.80 41.47 -16.93
C THR A 146 14.23 42.72 -17.62
N GLN A 147 13.30 43.44 -16.96
CA GLN A 147 13.00 44.90 -17.06
C GLN A 147 11.66 45.20 -16.30
N SER A 148 11.34 46.39 -15.79
CA SER A 148 12.13 47.54 -15.31
C SER A 148 11.24 48.56 -14.57
N GLY A 149 11.76 49.23 -13.54
CA GLY A 149 11.21 50.48 -12.95
C GLY A 149 10.07 50.32 -11.92
N GLY A 150 10.18 50.99 -10.75
CA GLY A 150 9.09 50.96 -9.74
C GLY A 150 9.42 51.37 -8.30
N SER A 151 10.24 52.42 -8.07
CA SER A 151 10.41 53.05 -6.74
C SER A 151 9.72 54.43 -6.74
N PRO A 152 9.08 54.88 -5.64
CA PRO A 152 9.80 55.37 -4.46
C PRO A 152 9.24 54.97 -3.05
N THR A 153 10.09 55.21 -2.05
CA THR A 153 9.87 55.50 -0.60
C THR A 153 8.46 55.92 -0.15
N SER A 154 7.97 55.69 1.09
CA SER A 154 8.48 55.07 2.35
C SER A 154 7.30 55.00 3.38
N SER A 155 7.37 54.77 4.72
CA SER A 155 8.45 54.69 5.72
C SER A 155 7.98 54.05 7.05
N GLY A 156 8.92 53.66 7.93
CA GLY A 156 8.69 53.26 9.34
C GLY A 156 8.19 51.83 9.57
N SER A 157 8.50 51.12 10.67
CA SER A 157 9.30 51.48 11.86
C SER A 157 9.96 50.25 12.52
N ASN A 158 10.92 50.51 13.41
CA ASN A 158 11.55 49.58 14.36
C ASN A 158 10.49 48.77 15.16
N THR A 159 10.77 47.59 15.75
CA THR A 159 11.89 47.34 16.68
C THR A 159 12.17 45.84 16.91
N GLN A 160 13.45 45.51 17.10
CA GLN A 160 13.97 44.30 17.76
C GLN A 160 15.10 44.76 18.70
N PRO A 161 15.07 44.43 20.01
CA PRO A 161 15.67 43.20 20.55
C PRO A 161 14.76 42.55 21.64
N ASP A 162 15.13 41.56 22.46
CA ASP A 162 16.43 40.93 22.77
C ASP A 162 16.28 39.41 23.08
N ARG A 163 17.31 38.80 23.67
CA ARG A 163 17.47 37.38 24.04
C ARG A 163 16.68 37.03 25.30
N SER A 164 16.36 35.73 25.49
CA SER A 164 16.84 34.95 26.65
C SER A 164 16.41 33.48 26.65
N PHE A 165 17.35 32.63 27.07
CA PHE A 165 17.23 31.25 27.58
C PHE A 165 18.14 31.18 28.83
N PRO A 166 18.03 30.21 29.77
CA PRO A 166 17.01 29.18 29.96
C PRO A 166 16.50 29.07 31.44
N ALA A 167 15.88 27.92 31.76
CA ALA A 167 15.79 27.26 33.08
C ALA A 167 14.82 27.79 34.16
N ASN A 168 13.88 26.93 34.59
CA ASN A 168 14.03 26.24 35.88
C ASN A 168 13.12 25.00 36.06
N LEU A 169 13.60 24.09 36.91
CA LEU A 169 12.92 23.01 37.63
C LEU A 169 13.37 23.17 39.10
N PRO A 170 12.79 22.53 40.13
CA PRO A 170 11.50 21.83 40.21
C PRO A 170 10.61 22.39 41.35
N THR A 171 9.49 21.72 41.65
CA THR A 171 8.99 21.52 43.02
C THR A 171 8.38 20.12 43.10
#